data_AF-A0A5C9EBX1-F1
#
_entry.id   AF-A0A5C9EBX1-F1
#
_cell.length_a   1.000
_cell.length_b   1.000
_cell.length_c   1.000
_cell.angle_alpha   90.00
_cell.angle_beta   90.00
_cell.angle_gamma   90.00
#
_symmetry.space_group_name_H-M   'P 1'
#
loop_
_entity.id
_entity.type
_entity.pdbx_description
1 polymer ?
#
loop_
_entity_poly.entity_id
_entity_poly.type
_entity_poly.pdbx_seq_one_letter_code
_entity_poly.pdbx_strand_id
1 'polypeptide(L)' 'MEKYHIIKVRKTFRKLKPDLKGKLFTLKQFNGAKRANWNIPDPYKRDLETYNSILKEVELNVIKLIDKLKGTI' A
#
# COMPACT_ATOMS: atom_id res chain seq x y z
N MET A 1 -0.43 -2.28 -3.25
CA MET A 1 -1.02 -3.09 -2.17
C MET A 1 0.04 -3.90 -1.45
N GLU A 2 0.97 -4.50 -2.19
CA GLU A 2 2.02 -5.36 -1.63
C GLU A 2 3.43 -4.93 -2.07
N LYS A 3 4.43 -5.38 -1.32
CA LYS A 3 5.85 -5.08 -1.59
C LYS A 3 6.28 -5.52 -2.99
N TYR A 4 5.75 -6.61 -3.52
CA TYR A 4 6.11 -7.08 -4.85
C TYR A 4 5.67 -6.10 -5.95
N HIS A 5 4.59 -5.35 -5.75
CA HIS A 5 4.15 -4.29 -6.68
C HIS A 5 5.23 -3.21 -6.81
N ILE A 6 5.84 -2.79 -5.69
CA ILE A 6 6.92 -1.81 -5.70
C ILE A 6 8.14 -2.33 -6.48
N ILE A 7 8.49 -3.61 -6.28
CA ILE A 7 9.59 -4.25 -7.01
C ILE A 7 9.28 -4.26 -8.52
N LYS A 8 8.04 -4.59 -8.90
CA LYS A 8 7.59 -4.58 -10.30
C LYS A 8 7.70 -3.18 -10.90
N VAL A 9 7.19 -2.14 -10.23
CA VAL A 9 7.30 -0.74 -10.68
C VAL A 9 8.77 -0.34 -10.89
N ARG A 10 9.66 -0.63 -9.93
CA ARG A 10 11.10 -0.33 -10.06
C ARG A 10 11.78 -1.08 -11.21
N LYS A 11 11.32 -2.30 -11.52
CA LYS A 11 11.83 -3.11 -12.64
C LYS A 11 11.32 -2.62 -13.99
N THR A 12 10.07 -2.17 -14.06
CA THR A 12 9.47 -1.61 -15.29
C THR A 12 10.06 -0.24 -15.62
N PHE A 13 10.13 0.66 -14.62
CA PHE A 13 10.58 2.04 -14.81
C PHE A 13 12.04 2.25 -14.39
N ARG A 14 12.95 1.41 -14.91
CA ARG A 14 14.38 1.45 -14.52
C ARG A 14 15.05 2.79 -14.79
N LYS A 15 14.69 3.44 -15.91
CA LYS A 15 15.23 4.74 -16.30
C LYS A 15 14.84 5.87 -15.34
N LEU A 16 13.72 5.71 -14.62
CA LEU A 16 13.20 6.68 -13.65
C LEU A 16 13.60 6.34 -12.19
N LYS A 17 14.54 5.41 -11.99
CA LYS A 17 14.96 4.99 -10.64
C LYS A 17 15.35 6.17 -9.73
N PRO A 18 16.11 7.18 -10.19
CA PRO A 18 16.42 8.36 -9.37
C PRO A 18 15.16 9.08 -8.91
N ASP A 19 14.21 9.32 -9.83
CA ASP A 19 12.99 10.06 -9.57
C ASP A 19 12.01 9.34 -8.65
N LEU A 20 12.05 8.00 -8.66
CA LEU A 20 11.20 7.13 -7.85
C LEU A 20 11.74 6.93 -6.42
N LYS A 21 12.97 7.36 -6.14
CA LYS A 21 13.57 7.24 -4.80
C LYS A 21 12.76 8.05 -3.80
N GLY A 22 12.30 7.39 -2.73
CA GLY A 22 11.49 8.02 -1.69
C GLY A 22 10.05 8.36 -2.09
N LYS A 23 9.58 7.92 -3.27
CA LYS A 23 8.19 8.15 -3.74
C LYS A 23 7.34 6.89 -3.84
N LEU A 24 7.95 5.71 -3.64
CA LEU A 24 7.28 4.42 -3.75
C LEU A 24 7.12 3.75 -2.39
N PHE A 25 5.87 3.56 -1.99
CA PHE A 25 5.47 2.94 -0.72
C PHE A 25 4.28 2.02 -0.94
N THR A 26 4.09 1.03 -0.06
CA THR A 26 2.77 0.41 0.07
C THR A 26 1.87 1.36 0.85
N LEU A 27 0.55 1.20 0.72
CA LEU A 27 -0.41 2.03 1.43
C LEU A 27 -0.15 1.99 2.96
N LYS A 28 0.00 0.78 3.52
CA LYS A 28 0.30 0.60 4.95
C LYS A 28 1.67 1.14 5.34
N GLN A 29 2.69 0.98 4.49
CA GLN A 29 4.03 1.55 4.74
C GLN A 29 3.97 3.07 4.82
N PHE A 30 3.25 3.72 3.88
CA PHE A 30 3.08 5.17 3.89
C PHE A 30 2.40 5.66 5.19
N ASN A 31 1.44 4.88 5.68
CA ASN A 31 0.76 5.12 6.95
C ASN A 31 1.57 4.73 8.20
N GLY A 32 2.84 4.35 8.06
CA GLY A 32 3.74 4.07 9.20
C GLY A 32 3.66 2.65 9.76
N ALA A 33 3.04 1.69 9.05
CA ALA A 33 3.02 0.30 9.50
C ALA A 33 4.43 -0.30 9.61
N LYS A 34 4.63 -1.18 10.60
CA LYS A 34 5.86 -1.99 10.72
C LYS A 34 6.02 -2.91 9.51
N ARG A 35 7.26 -3.26 9.17
CA ARG A 35 7.61 -4.03 7.97
C ARG A 35 6.86 -5.35 7.80
N ALA A 36 6.54 -6.03 8.90
CA ALA A 36 5.75 -7.27 8.88
C ALA A 36 4.32 -7.07 8.34
N ASN A 37 3.80 -5.84 8.40
CA ASN A 37 2.41 -5.49 8.12
C ASN A 37 2.27 -4.59 6.88
N TRP A 38 3.24 -4.55 5.98
CA TRP A 38 3.20 -3.64 4.83
C TRP A 38 2.22 -4.05 3.73
N ASN A 39 1.85 -5.32 3.67
CA ASN A 39 1.03 -5.87 2.60
C ASN A 39 -0.45 -5.81 2.99
N ILE A 40 -1.29 -5.49 2.02
CA ILE A 40 -2.72 -5.83 1.99
C ILE A 40 -2.84 -6.97 0.99
N PRO A 41 -3.28 -8.17 1.39
CA PRO A 41 -3.33 -9.33 0.53
C PRO A 41 -4.38 -9.19 -0.58
N ASP A 42 -4.13 -9.83 -1.72
CA ASP A 42 -5.10 -9.94 -2.80
C ASP A 42 -6.28 -10.86 -2.40
N PRO A 43 -7.54 -10.38 -2.45
CA PRO A 43 -8.71 -11.19 -2.13
C PRO A 43 -9.14 -12.13 -3.26
N TYR A 44 -8.43 -12.20 -4.40
CA TYR A 44 -8.79 -13.07 -5.51
C TYR A 44 -8.94 -14.54 -5.06
N LYS A 45 -10.06 -15.17 -5.44
CA LYS A 45 -10.46 -16.54 -5.05
C LYS A 45 -10.64 -16.75 -3.53
N ARG A 46 -10.92 -15.69 -2.78
CA ARG A 46 -11.30 -15.79 -1.36
C ARG A 46 -12.81 -15.73 -1.19
N ASP A 47 -13.27 -16.06 0.02
CA ASP A 47 -14.68 -15.92 0.40
C ASP A 47 -15.08 -14.45 0.62
N LEU A 48 -16.39 -14.23 0.73
CA LEU A 48 -16.97 -12.90 0.95
C LEU A 48 -16.50 -12.29 2.28
N GLU A 49 -16.29 -13.09 3.31
CA GLU A 49 -15.80 -12.63 4.62
C GLU A 49 -14.39 -12.04 4.52
N THR A 50 -13.47 -12.77 3.88
CA THR A 50 -12.11 -12.32 3.62
C THR A 50 -12.11 -11.08 2.75
N TYR A 51 -12.95 -11.04 1.71
CA TYR A 51 -13.09 -9.88 0.84
C TYR A 51 -13.52 -8.64 1.64
N ASN A 52 -14.54 -8.77 2.48
CA ASN A 52 -15.04 -7.67 3.31
C ASN A 52 -14.01 -7.22 4.36
N SER A 53 -13.24 -8.15 4.92
CA SER A 53 -12.15 -7.83 5.84
C SER A 53 -11.05 -7.01 5.16
N ILE A 54 -10.66 -7.40 3.94
CA ILE A 54 -9.67 -6.66 3.14
C ILE A 54 -10.23 -5.30 2.71
N LEU A 55 -11.51 -5.21 2.34
CA LEU A 55 -12.16 -3.93 2.01
C LEU A 55 -12.07 -2.96 3.18
N LYS A 56 -12.47 -3.39 4.39
CA LYS A 56 -12.35 -2.57 5.62
C LYS A 56 -10.91 -2.15 5.88
N GLU A 57 -9.95 -3.04 5.67
CA GLU A 57 -8.53 -2.71 5.82
C GLU A 57 -8.09 -1.62 4.82
N VAL A 58 -8.55 -1.69 3.58
CA VAL A 58 -8.28 -0.67 2.55
C VAL A 58 -8.90 0.67 2.95
N GLU A 59 -10.19 0.70 3.30
CA GLU A 59 -10.91 1.91 3.70
C GLU A 59 -10.21 2.64 4.85
N LEU A 60 -9.89 1.91 5.93
CA LEU A 60 -9.18 2.47 7.08
C LEU A 60 -7.83 3.08 6.71
N ASN A 61 -7.09 2.44 5.79
CA ASN A 61 -5.79 2.94 5.37
C ASN A 61 -5.89 4.09 4.36
N VAL A 62 -6.95 4.17 3.56
CA VAL A 62 -7.21 5.33 2.68
C VAL A 62 -7.55 6.56 3.52
N ILE A 63 -8.36 6.40 4.56
CA ILE A 63 -8.68 7.49 5.50
C ILE A 63 -7.38 8.05 6.12
N LYS A 64 -6.53 7.18 6.68
CA LYS A 64 -5.23 7.58 7.24
C LYS A 64 -4.31 8.28 6.23
N LEU A 65 -4.32 7.83 4.98
CA LEU A 65 -3.58 8.48 3.90
C LEU A 65 -4.06 9.92 3.71
N ILE A 66 -5.38 10.12 3.62
CA ILE A 66 -5.99 11.45 3.45
C ILE A 66 -5.67 12.35 4.64
N ASP A 67 -5.82 11.86 5.86
CA ASP A 67 -5.55 12.64 7.08
C ASP A 67 -4.09 13.11 7.14
N LYS A 68 -3.16 12.22 6.79
CA LYS A 68 -1.73 12.54 6.72
C LYS A 68 -1.41 13.57 5.64
N LEU A 69 -2.10 13.53 4.50
CA LEU A 69 -1.95 14.54 3.43
C LEU A 69 -2.52 15.90 3.82
N LYS A 70 -3.57 15.93 4.65
CA LYS A 70 -4.16 17.15 5.18
C LYS A 70 -3.39 17.73 6.38
N GLY A 71 -2.38 17.02 6.89
CA GLY A 71 -1.64 17.42 8.09
C GLY A 71 -2.45 17.27 9.38
N THR A 72 -3.47 16.42 9.37
CA THR A 72 -4.33 16.16 10.54
C THR A 72 -3.71 15.13 11.49
N ILE A 73 -2.66 14.41 11.04
CA ILE A 73 -1.87 13.42 11.79
C ILE A 73 -0.43 13.39 11.24
#